data_AF-A0A2K5NU64-F1
#
_entry.id   AF-A0A2K5NU64-F1
#
_cell.length_a   1.000
_cell.length_b   1.000
_cell.length_c   1.000
_cell.angle_alpha   90.00
_cell.angle_beta   90.00
_cell.angle_gamma   90.00
#
_symmetry.space_group_name_H-M   'P 1'
#
loop_
_entity.id
_entity.type
_entity.pdbx_description
1 polymer ?
#
loop_
_entity_poly.entity_id
_entity_poly.type
_entity_poly.pdbx_seq_one_letter_code
_entity_poly.pdbx_strand_id
1 'polypeptide(L)' 'MNGFGRLEHFSGAVYEGQFKDNMFHGLGTYTFPTGAKYIGNFNENRGSQTSLLLLFITFKLIQNPDKP' A
#
# COMPACT_ATOMS: atom_id res chain seq x y z
N MET A 1 -3.15 10.99 -15.43
CA MET A 1 -3.14 9.53 -15.49
C MET A 1 -4.45 9.02 -14.95
N ASN A 2 -5.10 8.19 -15.75
CA ASN A 2 -6.33 7.48 -15.42
C ASN A 2 -6.10 6.01 -15.77
N GLY A 3 -6.61 5.08 -14.96
CA GLY A 3 -6.42 3.64 -15.17
C GLY A 3 -5.29 3.05 -14.32
N PHE A 4 -4.93 1.79 -14.55
CA PHE A 4 -3.91 1.10 -13.75
C PHE A 4 -2.50 1.57 -14.10
N GLY A 5 -1.64 1.72 -13.10
CA GLY A 5 -0.25 2.12 -13.29
C GLY A 5 0.65 1.84 -12.10
N ARG A 6 1.93 2.20 -12.25
CA ARG A 6 2.97 2.15 -11.22
C ARG A 6 3.62 3.52 -11.10
N LEU A 7 3.66 4.08 -9.89
CA LEU A 7 4.39 5.30 -9.57
C LEU A 7 5.52 4.97 -8.59
N GLU A 8 6.73 5.37 -8.94
CA GLU A 8 7.91 5.21 -8.09
C GLU A 8 8.39 6.60 -7.66
N HIS A 9 8.44 6.82 -6.34
CA HIS A 9 8.97 8.03 -5.75
C HIS A 9 10.49 7.93 -5.61
N PHE A 10 11.17 9.08 -5.67
CA PHE A 10 12.60 9.18 -5.43
C PHE A 10 13.04 8.65 -4.04
N SER A 11 12.12 8.61 -3.07
CA SER A 11 12.35 8.00 -1.75
C SER A 11 12.42 6.47 -1.75
N GLY A 12 12.14 5.81 -2.89
CA GLY A 12 11.99 4.35 -2.99
C GLY A 12 10.60 3.83 -2.63
N ALA A 13 9.64 4.72 -2.33
CA ALA A 13 8.25 4.32 -2.18
C ALA A 13 7.63 4.01 -3.55
N VAL A 14 6.80 2.96 -3.62
CA VAL A 14 6.17 2.52 -4.87
C VAL A 14 4.68 2.36 -4.66
N TYR A 15 3.88 2.93 -5.55
CA TYR A 15 2.44 2.63 -5.64
C TYR A 15 2.15 1.87 -6.93
N GLU A 16 1.38 0.79 -6.82
CA GLU A 16 0.86 0.02 -7.94
C GLU A 16 -0.64 -0.15 -7.77
N GLY A 17 -1.44 0.38 -8.69
CA GLY A 17 -2.89 0.38 -8.53
C GLY A 17 -3.60 1.29 -9.52
N GLN A 18 -4.86 1.60 -9.23
CA GLN A 18 -5.65 2.46 -10.09
C GLN A 18 -5.31 3.94 -9.85
N PHE A 19 -5.28 4.71 -10.92
CA PHE A 19 -5.15 6.14 -10.91
C PHE A 19 -6.44 6.77 -11.42
N LYS A 20 -6.81 7.88 -10.78
CA LYS A 20 -7.84 8.80 -11.25
C LYS A 20 -7.32 10.22 -11.08
N ASP A 21 -7.29 10.98 -12.16
CA ASP A 21 -6.84 12.38 -12.19
C ASP A 21 -5.43 12.59 -11.59
N ASN A 22 -4.50 11.67 -11.93
CA ASN A 22 -3.13 11.60 -11.39
C ASN A 22 -3.03 11.25 -9.90
N MET A 23 -4.12 10.86 -9.25
CA MET A 23 -4.12 10.44 -7.85
C MET A 23 -4.36 8.93 -7.73
N PHE A 24 -3.79 8.33 -6.69
CA PHE A 24 -4.10 6.95 -6.32
C PHE A 24 -5.58 6.83 -6.00
N HIS A 25 -6.21 5.81 -6.56
CA HIS A 25 -7.63 5.57 -6.45
C HIS A 25 -7.91 4.06 -6.45
N GLY A 26 -9.09 3.65 -6.01
CA GLY A 26 -9.51 2.25 -6.05
C GLY A 26 -8.53 1.30 -5.36
N LEU A 27 -8.45 0.05 -5.82
CA LEU A 27 -7.55 -0.94 -5.23
C LEU A 27 -6.10 -0.66 -5.65
N GLY A 28 -5.20 -0.69 -4.68
CA GLY A 28 -3.76 -0.55 -4.92
C GLY A 28 -2.90 -1.15 -3.82
N THR A 29 -1.61 -1.20 -4.11
CA THR A 29 -0.55 -1.57 -3.19
C THR A 29 0.44 -0.42 -3.09
N TYR A 30 0.65 0.08 -1.88
CA TYR A 30 1.71 1.04 -1.56
C TYR A 30 2.82 0.33 -0.80
N THR A 31 4.01 0.30 -1.38
CA THR A 31 5.22 -0.25 -0.77
C THR A 31 6.06 0.90 -0.22
N PHE A 32 6.32 0.85 1.08
CA PHE A 32 7.19 1.80 1.76
C PHE A 32 8.67 1.48 1.44
N PRO A 33 9.58 2.46 1.56
CA PRO A 33 11.01 2.23 1.38
C PRO A 33 11.59 1.17 2.32
N THR A 34 10.94 0.95 3.46
CA THR A 34 11.28 -0.11 4.43
C THR A 34 10.89 -1.52 3.99
N GLY A 35 10.19 -1.66 2.85
CA GLY A 35 9.63 -2.91 2.36
C GLY A 35 8.25 -3.26 2.94
N ALA A 36 7.77 -2.51 3.94
CA ALA A 36 6.39 -2.64 4.41
C ALA A 36 5.41 -2.36 3.27
N LYS A 37 4.26 -3.05 3.24
CA LYS A 37 3.25 -2.86 2.21
C LYS A 37 1.91 -2.52 2.84
N TYR A 38 1.19 -1.61 2.20
CA TYR A 38 -0.22 -1.37 2.44
C TYR A 38 -0.99 -1.79 1.19
N ILE A 39 -1.92 -2.72 1.37
CA ILE A 39 -2.82 -3.19 0.31
C ILE A 39 -4.22 -2.75 0.73
N GLY A 40 -4.89 -1.97 -0.11
CA GLY A 40 -6.19 -1.42 0.27
C GLY A 40 -6.80 -0.54 -0.80
N ASN A 41 -7.93 0.05 -0.44
CA ASN A 41 -8.64 0.99 -1.30
C ASN A 41 -8.14 2.42 -1.03
N PHE A 42 -7.78 3.13 -2.10
CA PHE A 42 -7.31 4.51 -2.09
C PHE A 42 -8.40 5.44 -2.62
N ASN A 43 -8.50 6.63 -2.03
CA ASN A 43 -9.31 7.70 -2.56
C ASN A 43 -8.48 8.99 -2.54
N GLU A 44 -8.16 9.52 -3.72
CA GLU A 44 -7.41 10.77 -3.89
C GLU A 44 -6.11 10.79 -3.06
N ASN A 45 -5.25 9.78 -3.27
CA ASN A 45 -3.98 9.57 -2.53
C ASN A 45 -4.12 9.16 -1.05
N ARG A 46 -5.34 9.06 -0.51
CA ARG A 46 -5.54 8.61 0.88
C ARG A 46 -5.92 7.14 0.91
N GLY A 47 -5.09 6.33 1.56
CA GLY A 47 -5.45 4.96 1.90
C GLY A 47 -6.57 4.93 2.94
N SER A 48 -7.63 4.18 2.69
CA SER A 48 -8.62 3.89 3.72
C SER A 48 -8.01 2.95 4.77
N GLN A 49 -7.86 3.42 6.00
CA GLN A 49 -7.16 2.69 7.08
C GLN A 49 -7.75 1.30 7.41
N THR A 50 -8.93 0.98 6.90
CA THR A 50 -9.68 -0.24 7.20
C THR A 50 -8.98 -1.54 6.72
N SER A 51 -8.05 -1.49 5.77
CA SER A 51 -7.34 -2.70 5.27
C SER A 51 -5.92 -2.88 5.81
N LEU A 52 -5.33 -1.85 6.43
CA LEU A 52 -3.96 -1.88 6.95
C LEU A 52 -3.83 -2.84 8.15
N LEU A 53 -4.89 -3.00 8.95
CA LEU A 53 -4.83 -3.78 10.18
C LEU A 53 -4.62 -5.29 9.93
N LEU A 54 -5.25 -5.86 8.90
CA LEU A 54 -5.21 -7.31 8.66
C LEU A 54 -3.83 -7.76 8.18
N LEU A 55 -3.19 -7.00 7.28
CA LEU A 55 -1.88 -7.33 6.73
C LEU A 55 -0.76 -7.17 7.76
N PHE A 56 -0.83 -6.14 8.62
CA PHE A 56 0.18 -5.92 9.67
C PHE A 56 0.14 -7.01 10.76
N ILE A 57 -1.04 -7.52 11.11
CA ILE A 57 -1.18 -8.65 12.06
C ILE A 57 -0.57 -9.92 11.46
N THR A 58 -0.94 -10.27 10.22
CA THR A 58 -0.42 -11.49 9.58
C THR A 58 1.11 -11.41 9.33
N PHE A 59 1.63 -10.25 8.91
CA PHE A 59 3.07 -10.09 8.68
C PHE A 59 3.89 -10.10 9.98
N LYS A 60 3.37 -9.53 11.07
CA LYS A 60 4.04 -9.65 12.40
C LYS A 60 4.13 -11.10 12.87
N LEU A 61 3.07 -11.89 12.67
CA LEU A 61 3.03 -13.30 13.10
C LEU A 61 3.96 -14.19 12.28
N ILE A 62 4.18 -13.90 11.00
CA ILE A 62 5.07 -14.70 10.13
C ILE A 62 6.55 -14.34 10.34
N GLN A 63 6.86 -13.07 10.63
CA GLN A 63 8.25 -12.61 10.81
C GLN A 63 8.78 -12.77 12.24
N ASN A 64 7.92 -12.99 13.23
CA ASN A 64 8.31 -13.25 14.63
C ASN A 64 7.39 -14.31 15.25
N PRO A 65 7.49 -15.59 14.86
CA PRO A 65 6.66 -16.66 15.42
C PRO A 65 6.92 -16.90 16.91
N ASP A 66 8.06 -16.46 17.45
CA ASP A 66 8.54 -16.77 18.81
C ASP A 66 8.71 -15.55 19.75
N LYS A 67 8.11 -14.40 19.44
CA LYS A 67 8.05 -13.30 20.43
C LYS A 67 6.91 -13.60 21.43
N PRO A 68 7.15 -13.53 22.76
CA PRO A 68 6.13 -13.87 23.76
C PRO A 68 4.88 -12.99 23.67
#